data_AF-A0A838D415-F1
#
_entry.id   AF-A0A838D415-F1
#
_cell.length_a   1.000
_cell.length_b   1.000
_cell.length_c   1.000
_cell.angle_alpha   90.00
_cell.angle_beta   90.00
_cell.angle_gamma   90.00
#
_symmetry.space_group_name_H-M   'P 1'
#
loop_
_entity.id
_entity.type
_entity.pdbx_description
1 polymer ?
#
loop_
_entity_poly.entity_id
_entity_poly.type
_entity_poly.pdbx_seq_one_letter_code
_entity_poly.pdbx_strand_id
1 'polypeptide(L)'
;MALPFQPKSVFQIGGAGAVGTGSLRGMEHLATLAEADCSIWPFDPPGWPRVVEIYPRLLTGKVHKSRHRERLGHLEEHFAALPEPWRERAAGSEDAFDAAVSALRMANGTDALVCLERADEDSPELLEGEIWIPPA
;
A
#
# COMPACT_ATOMS: atom_id res chain seq x y z
N MET A 1 -14.98 -11.72 -1.27
CA MET A 1 -15.02 -11.86 0.20
C MET A 1 -15.00 -10.45 0.77
N ALA A 2 -16.01 -10.01 1.53
CA ALA A 2 -16.03 -8.64 2.06
C ALA A 2 -14.90 -8.47 3.09
N LEU A 3 -14.08 -7.42 2.92
CA LEU A 3 -13.02 -7.10 3.87
C LEU A 3 -13.64 -6.69 5.21
N PRO A 4 -13.07 -7.10 6.36
CA PRO A 4 -13.60 -6.76 7.68
C PRO A 4 -13.45 -5.27 8.05
N PHE A 5 -12.84 -4.47 7.17
CA PHE A 5 -12.70 -3.02 7.25
C PHE A 5 -12.72 -2.48 5.81
N GLN A 6 -13.12 -1.21 5.63
CA GLN A 6 -13.07 -0.54 4.34
C GLN A 6 -11.78 0.29 4.27
N PRO A 7 -10.83 -0.04 3.38
CA PRO A 7 -9.69 0.82 3.08
C PRO A 7 -10.17 2.22 2.69
N LYS A 8 -9.44 3.25 3.12
CA LYS A 8 -9.72 4.64 2.76
C LYS A 8 -8.46 5.26 2.21
N SER A 9 -8.61 6.11 1.21
CA SER A 9 -7.45 6.79 0.62
C SER A 9 -6.78 7.69 1.65
N VAL A 10 -5.46 7.78 1.63
CA VAL A 10 -4.67 8.74 2.42
C VAL A 10 -5.01 10.19 2.05
N PHE A 11 -5.61 10.40 0.87
CA PHE A 11 -6.12 11.67 0.39
C PHE A 11 -7.56 11.96 0.83
N GLN A 12 -8.17 11.13 1.67
CA GLN A 12 -9.54 11.32 2.15
C GLN A 12 -9.57 11.69 3.65
N ILE A 13 -10.21 12.80 4.02
CA ILE A 13 -10.58 13.10 5.43
C ILE A 13 -12.07 12.80 5.72
N GLY A 14 -12.96 12.92 4.72
CA GLY A 14 -14.42 12.93 4.92
C GLY A 14 -15.22 12.06 3.94
N GLY A 15 -16.41 12.52 3.53
CA GLY A 15 -17.20 11.90 2.45
C GLY A 15 -16.54 12.07 1.07
N ALA A 16 -17.17 11.54 0.01
CA ALA A 16 -16.67 11.64 -1.36
C ALA A 16 -16.25 13.10 -1.69
N GLY A 17 -15.03 13.28 -2.20
CA GLY A 17 -14.47 14.59 -2.57
C GLY A 17 -13.85 15.43 -1.43
N ALA A 18 -13.83 14.97 -0.19
CA ALA A 18 -13.19 15.70 0.92
C ALA A 18 -11.69 15.36 1.04
N VAL A 19 -10.85 16.19 0.42
CA VAL A 19 -9.38 16.04 0.41
C VAL A 19 -8.76 16.05 1.81
N GLY A 20 -7.72 15.23 1.97
CA GLY A 20 -7.09 14.91 3.23
C GLY A 20 -5.97 15.87 3.64
N THR A 21 -5.51 15.83 4.90
CA THR A 21 -4.26 16.47 5.30
C THR A 21 -3.08 15.79 4.63
N GLY A 22 -3.23 14.49 4.32
CA GLY A 22 -2.36 13.74 3.44
C GLY A 22 -2.27 14.36 2.04
N SER A 23 -3.33 14.98 1.52
CA SER A 23 -3.32 15.65 0.21
C SER A 23 -2.45 16.90 0.21
N LEU A 24 -2.40 17.66 1.31
CA LEU A 24 -1.63 18.90 1.40
C LEU A 24 -0.13 18.70 1.16
N ARG A 25 0.42 17.53 1.50
CA ARG A 25 1.83 17.20 1.30
C ARG A 25 2.02 16.12 0.22
N GLY A 26 1.14 15.13 0.21
CA GLY A 26 1.25 13.99 -0.69
C GLY A 26 1.00 14.35 -2.15
N MET A 27 0.14 15.33 -2.47
CA MET A 27 -0.09 15.73 -3.86
C MET A 27 1.14 16.38 -4.50
N GLU A 28 1.90 17.18 -3.74
CA GLU A 28 3.16 17.76 -4.22
C GLU A 28 4.19 16.66 -4.52
N HIS A 29 4.31 15.68 -3.62
CA HIS A 29 5.18 14.53 -3.85
C HIS A 29 4.73 13.68 -5.04
N LEU A 30 3.42 13.48 -5.22
CA LEU A 30 2.88 12.74 -6.35
C LEU A 30 3.17 13.46 -7.68
N ALA A 31 3.01 14.79 -7.71
CA ALA A 31 3.38 15.60 -8.86
C ALA A 31 4.88 15.50 -9.18
N THR A 32 5.75 15.56 -8.16
CA THR A 32 7.20 15.38 -8.35
C THR A 32 7.54 14.01 -8.94
N LEU A 33 6.85 12.94 -8.51
CA LEU A 33 7.06 11.60 -9.05
C LEU A 33 6.57 11.49 -10.51
N ALA A 34 5.43 12.10 -10.84
CA ALA A 34 4.92 12.15 -12.20
C ALA A 34 5.86 12.95 -13.13
N GLU A 35 6.37 14.09 -12.67
CA GLU A 35 7.39 14.89 -13.40
C GLU A 35 8.72 14.14 -13.59
N ALA A 36 8.99 13.13 -12.75
CA ALA A 36 10.13 12.22 -12.86
C ALA A 36 9.82 10.95 -13.68
N ASP A 37 8.78 10.98 -14.52
CA ASP A 37 8.34 9.89 -15.41
C ASP A 37 7.90 8.61 -14.67
N CYS A 38 7.46 8.73 -13.41
CA CYS A 38 6.78 7.61 -12.74
C CYS A 38 5.34 7.47 -13.27
N SER A 39 4.91 6.25 -13.59
CA SER A 39 3.52 5.93 -13.93
C SER A 39 2.67 5.92 -12.64
N ILE A 40 1.61 6.72 -12.59
CA ILE A 40 0.73 6.83 -11.43
C ILE A 40 -0.55 6.03 -11.69
N TRP A 41 -0.67 4.86 -11.07
CA TRP A 41 -1.88 4.05 -11.15
C TRP A 41 -2.97 4.60 -10.21
N PRO A 42 -4.26 4.66 -10.61
CA PRO A 42 -4.86 4.11 -11.84
C PRO A 42 -5.01 5.11 -13.00
N PHE A 43 -4.33 6.26 -12.96
CA PHE A 43 -4.55 7.37 -13.89
C PHE A 43 -3.78 7.25 -15.20
N ASP A 44 -2.56 6.71 -15.14
CA ASP A 44 -1.64 6.63 -16.28
C ASP A 44 -1.65 5.25 -16.94
N PRO A 45 -1.28 5.15 -18.23
CA PRO A 45 -0.99 3.88 -18.87
C PRO A 45 0.09 3.08 -18.11
N PRO A 46 0.13 1.75 -18.27
CA PRO A 46 1.13 0.92 -17.62
C PRO A 46 2.59 1.35 -17.90
N GLY A 47 3.35 1.69 -16.85
CA GLY A 47 4.79 1.99 -16.94
C GLY A 47 5.58 1.68 -15.66
N TRP A 48 6.92 1.83 -15.71
CA TRP A 48 7.86 1.70 -14.59
C TRP A 48 8.91 2.82 -14.58
N PRO A 49 9.29 3.39 -13.42
CA PRO A 49 8.80 3.06 -12.08
C PRO A 49 7.31 3.42 -11.89
N ARG A 50 6.60 2.61 -11.07
CA ARG A 50 5.15 2.76 -10.85
C ARG A 50 4.86 3.18 -9.41
N VAL A 51 3.94 4.12 -9.26
CA VAL A 51 3.37 4.52 -7.98
C VAL A 51 1.97 3.91 -7.85
N VAL A 52 1.71 3.29 -6.72
CA VAL A 52 0.40 2.76 -6.33
C VAL A 52 0.08 3.24 -4.92
N GLU A 53 -1.21 3.45 -4.63
CA GLU A 53 -1.65 3.66 -3.25
C GLU A 53 -1.76 2.32 -2.52
N ILE A 54 -1.32 2.27 -1.26
CA ILE A 54 -1.44 1.07 -0.42
C ILE A 54 -2.14 1.38 0.91
N TYR A 55 -2.83 0.38 1.45
CA TYR A 55 -3.39 0.42 2.80
C TYR A 55 -2.73 -0.68 3.65
N PRO A 56 -1.77 -0.37 4.55
CA PRO A 56 -0.95 -1.37 5.24
C PRO A 56 -1.73 -2.49 5.93
N ARG A 57 -2.94 -2.21 6.44
CA ARG A 57 -3.78 -3.23 7.09
C ARG A 57 -4.27 -4.32 6.12
N LEU A 58 -4.43 -4.02 4.81
CA LEU A 58 -4.68 -5.03 3.79
C LEU A 58 -3.50 -5.99 3.65
N LEU A 59 -2.28 -5.46 3.78
CA LEU A 59 -1.03 -6.20 3.56
C LEU A 59 -0.63 -7.03 4.79
N THR A 60 -0.91 -6.51 5.99
CA THR A 60 -0.61 -7.22 7.26
C THR A 60 -1.70 -8.21 7.67
N GLY A 61 -2.94 -8.02 7.23
CA GLY A 61 -4.09 -8.75 7.77
C GLY A 61 -4.33 -8.48 9.27
N LYS A 62 -4.93 -9.45 9.97
CA LYS A 62 -5.29 -9.33 11.39
C LYS A 62 -4.09 -9.61 12.30
N VAL A 63 -3.45 -8.56 12.79
CA VAL A 63 -2.37 -8.61 13.80
C VAL A 63 -2.61 -7.55 14.89
N HIS A 64 -2.41 -7.86 16.17
CA HIS A 64 -2.39 -6.83 17.22
C HIS A 64 -0.99 -6.18 17.29
N LYS A 65 -0.81 -5.13 16.49
CA LYS A 65 0.50 -4.49 16.24
C LYS A 65 1.16 -3.90 17.49
N SER A 66 0.40 -3.56 18.53
CA SER A 66 0.95 -3.02 19.78
C SER A 66 1.76 -4.03 20.58
N ARG A 67 1.72 -5.31 20.20
CA ARG A 67 2.46 -6.40 20.85
C ARG A 67 3.61 -6.87 19.97
N HIS A 68 4.84 -6.64 20.44
CA HIS A 68 6.06 -7.13 19.78
C HIS A 68 5.97 -8.60 19.37
N ARG A 69 5.54 -9.47 20.30
CA ARG A 69 5.39 -10.92 20.06
C ARG A 69 4.47 -11.26 18.88
N GLU A 70 3.43 -10.47 18.64
CA GLU A 70 2.48 -10.74 17.56
C GLU A 70 3.02 -10.25 16.22
N ARG A 71 3.75 -9.11 16.21
CA ARG A 71 4.48 -8.65 15.02
C ARG A 71 5.57 -9.65 14.62
N LEU A 72 6.36 -10.11 15.58
CA LEU A 72 7.39 -11.11 15.35
C LEU A 72 6.76 -12.42 14.84
N GLY A 73 5.78 -12.98 15.56
CA GLY A 73 5.11 -14.21 15.13
C GLY A 73 4.51 -14.13 13.72
N HIS A 74 3.95 -12.98 13.32
CA HIS A 74 3.50 -12.76 11.94
C HIS A 74 4.65 -12.87 10.92
N LEU A 75 5.80 -12.27 11.20
CA LEU A 75 6.98 -12.31 10.34
C LEU A 75 7.58 -13.73 10.27
N GLU A 76 7.58 -14.47 11.38
CA GLU A 76 8.05 -15.86 11.39
C GLU A 76 7.15 -16.78 10.57
N GLU A 77 5.83 -16.60 10.67
CA GLU A 77 4.84 -17.40 9.95
C GLU A 77 4.86 -17.13 8.44
N HIS A 78 4.87 -15.86 8.04
CA HIS A 78 4.66 -15.47 6.63
C HIS A 78 5.96 -15.18 5.88
N PHE A 79 7.05 -14.89 6.59
CA PHE A 79 8.33 -14.47 6.01
C PHE A 79 9.51 -15.18 6.67
N ALA A 80 9.37 -16.48 6.93
CA ALA A 80 10.41 -17.33 7.56
C ALA A 80 11.78 -17.28 6.87
N ALA A 81 11.81 -17.00 5.56
CA ALA A 81 13.04 -16.87 4.77
C ALA A 81 13.84 -15.60 5.11
N LEU A 82 13.20 -14.58 5.71
CA LEU A 82 13.87 -13.37 6.15
C LEU A 82 14.79 -13.69 7.34
N PRO A 83 16.09 -13.32 7.32
CA PRO A 83 16.98 -13.64 8.43
C PRO A 83 16.51 -13.01 9.74
N GLU A 84 16.75 -13.70 10.86
CA GLU A 84 16.27 -13.32 12.19
C GLU A 84 16.54 -11.85 12.55
N PRO A 85 17.74 -11.26 12.32
CA PRO A 85 17.98 -9.85 12.65
C PRO A 85 17.06 -8.87 11.91
N TRP A 86 16.63 -9.22 10.69
CA TRP A 86 15.72 -8.40 9.90
C TRP A 86 14.27 -8.57 10.37
N ARG A 87 13.87 -9.78 10.80
CA ARG A 87 12.57 -10.02 11.44
C ARG A 87 12.44 -9.23 12.73
N GLU A 88 13.45 -9.27 13.59
CA GLU A 88 13.48 -8.47 14.83
C GLU A 88 13.41 -6.97 14.55
N ARG A 89 14.18 -6.48 13.57
CA ARG A 89 14.13 -5.06 13.19
C ARG A 89 12.76 -4.64 12.66
N ALA A 90 12.14 -5.46 11.81
CA ALA A 90 10.78 -5.22 11.32
C ALA A 90 9.75 -5.27 12.48
N ALA A 91 9.92 -6.15 13.47
CA ALA A 91 9.04 -6.23 14.63
C ALA A 91 9.23 -5.09 15.66
N GLY A 92 10.27 -4.25 15.52
CA GLY A 92 10.67 -3.25 16.52
C GLY A 92 9.61 -2.18 16.82
N SER A 93 8.81 -1.77 15.84
CA SER A 93 7.71 -0.82 16.02
C SER A 93 6.52 -1.15 15.10
N GLU A 94 5.38 -0.47 15.29
CA GLU A 94 4.23 -0.63 14.40
C GLU A 94 4.55 -0.13 12.98
N ASP A 95 5.20 1.04 12.88
CA ASP A 95 5.60 1.63 11.60
C ASP A 95 6.64 0.78 10.86
N ALA A 96 7.65 0.27 11.58
CA ALA A 96 8.67 -0.60 10.99
C ALA A 96 8.06 -1.90 10.46
N PHE A 97 7.08 -2.45 11.19
CA PHE A 97 6.37 -3.65 10.79
C PHE A 97 5.52 -3.40 9.55
N ASP A 98 4.76 -2.30 9.53
CA ASP A 98 3.92 -1.94 8.38
C ASP A 98 4.76 -1.68 7.13
N ALA A 99 5.87 -0.95 7.26
CA ALA A 99 6.77 -0.68 6.14
C ALA A 99 7.38 -1.98 5.59
N ALA A 100 7.92 -2.83 6.47
CA ALA A 100 8.58 -4.08 6.06
C ALA A 100 7.58 -5.07 5.43
N VAL A 101 6.42 -5.30 6.06
CA VAL A 101 5.40 -6.22 5.54
C VAL A 101 4.83 -5.69 4.22
N SER A 102 4.60 -4.38 4.10
CA SER A 102 4.13 -3.78 2.84
C SER A 102 5.13 -4.02 1.72
N ALA A 103 6.42 -3.74 1.95
CA ALA A 103 7.46 -3.95 0.95
C ALA A 103 7.59 -5.44 0.54
N LEU A 104 7.56 -6.36 1.50
CA LEU A 104 7.66 -7.80 1.22
C LEU A 104 6.44 -8.32 0.45
N ARG A 105 5.22 -7.86 0.80
CA ARG A 105 4.00 -8.22 0.07
C ARG A 105 3.98 -7.62 -1.34
N MET A 106 4.43 -6.39 -1.51
CA MET A 106 4.59 -5.76 -2.83
C MET A 106 5.61 -6.52 -3.68
N ALA A 107 6.76 -6.92 -3.11
CA ALA A 107 7.75 -7.73 -3.81
C ALA A 107 7.18 -9.09 -4.25
N ASN A 108 6.43 -9.77 -3.39
CA ASN A 108 5.76 -11.03 -3.73
C ASN A 108 4.63 -10.82 -4.78
N GLY A 109 4.03 -9.64 -4.83
CA GLY A 109 2.95 -9.27 -5.75
C GLY A 109 3.42 -8.57 -7.02
N THR A 110 4.72 -8.62 -7.34
CA THR A 110 5.30 -7.87 -8.48
C THR A 110 4.59 -8.18 -9.80
N ASP A 111 4.27 -9.44 -10.08
CA ASP A 111 3.56 -9.82 -11.30
C ASP A 111 2.18 -9.15 -11.41
N ALA A 112 1.44 -9.07 -10.29
CA ALA A 112 0.15 -8.38 -10.26
C ALA A 112 0.31 -6.87 -10.43
N LEU A 113 1.37 -6.28 -9.85
CA LEU A 113 1.68 -4.85 -10.02
C LEU A 113 2.01 -4.51 -11.48
N VAL A 114 2.74 -5.38 -12.19
CA VAL A 114 3.05 -5.22 -13.62
C VAL A 114 1.78 -5.22 -14.47
N CYS A 115 0.82 -6.08 -14.13
CA CYS A 115 -0.44 -6.25 -14.85
C CYS A 115 -1.53 -5.23 -14.48
N LEU A 116 -1.27 -4.25 -13.60
CA LEU A 116 -2.28 -3.23 -13.33
C LEU A 116 -2.45 -2.35 -14.57
N GLU A 117 -3.70 -2.24 -15.01
CA GLU A 117 -4.12 -1.39 -16.11
C GLU A 117 -4.59 -0.04 -15.59
N ARG A 118 -4.57 0.96 -16.47
CA ARG A 118 -5.26 2.23 -16.24
C ARG A 118 -6.76 1.98 -16.05
N ALA A 119 -7.40 2.76 -15.20
CA ALA A 119 -8.85 2.76 -15.08
C ALA A 119 -9.58 3.22 -16.37
N ASP A 120 -10.80 2.75 -16.56
CA ASP A 120 -11.67 3.08 -17.69
C ASP A 120 -12.09 4.57 -17.66
N GLU A 121 -12.36 5.18 -18.82
CA GLU A 121 -12.62 6.63 -18.95
C GLU A 121 -13.75 7.16 -18.06
N ASP A 122 -14.77 6.34 -17.78
CA ASP A 122 -15.95 6.73 -16.99
C ASP A 122 -15.92 6.16 -15.55
N SER A 123 -14.79 5.60 -15.13
CA SER A 123 -14.68 4.95 -13.82
C SER A 123 -14.48 5.99 -12.70
N PRO A 124 -15.09 5.79 -11.51
CA PRO A 124 -14.86 6.68 -10.37
C PRO A 124 -13.40 6.69 -9.91
N GLU A 125 -12.63 5.63 -10.19
CA GLU A 125 -11.21 5.51 -9.84
C GLU A 125 -10.34 6.57 -10.53
N LEU A 126 -10.71 7.07 -11.71
CA LEU A 126 -10.01 8.21 -12.33
C LEU A 126 -10.24 9.54 -11.63
N LEU A 127 -11.22 9.63 -10.72
CA LEU A 127 -11.47 10.80 -9.89
C LEU A 127 -10.99 10.61 -8.45
N GLU A 128 -11.22 9.41 -7.90
CA GLU A 128 -11.00 9.11 -6.48
C GLU A 128 -9.66 8.40 -6.21
N GLY A 129 -9.02 7.88 -7.26
CA GLY A 129 -7.90 6.95 -7.14
C GLY A 129 -8.35 5.54 -6.78
N GLU A 130 -7.39 4.63 -6.69
CA GLU A 130 -7.65 3.25 -6.28
C GLU A 130 -6.51 2.74 -5.37
N ILE A 131 -6.88 1.97 -4.36
CA ILE A 131 -5.93 1.33 -3.44
C ILE A 131 -5.57 -0.03 -4.00
N TRP A 132 -4.28 -0.29 -4.19
CA TRP A 132 -3.80 -1.59 -4.62
C TRP A 132 -4.10 -2.65 -3.56
N ILE A 133 -4.78 -3.71 -4.01
CA ILE A 133 -5.08 -4.88 -3.18
C ILE A 133 -4.14 -6.00 -3.64
N PRO A 134 -3.33 -6.58 -2.74
CA PRO A 134 -2.48 -7.71 -3.10
C PRO A 134 -3.37 -8.89 -3.54
N PRO A 135 -2.95 -9.64 -4.58
CA PRO A 135 -3.63 -10.88 -4.96
C PRO A 135 -3.66 -11.86 -3.76
N ALA A 136 -4.69 -12.71 -3.73
CA ALA A 136 -4.90 -13.71 -2.67
C ALA A 136 -3.83 -14.81 -2.68
#